data_AF-A0AAV7DBC8-F1
#
_entry.id   AF-A0AAV7DBC8-F1
#
_cell.length_a   1.000
_cell.length_b   1.000
_cell.length_c   1.000
_cell.angle_alpha   90.00
_cell.angle_beta   90.00
_cell.angle_gamma   90.00
#
_symmetry.space_group_name_H-M   'P 1'
#
loop_
_entity.id
_entity.type
_entity.pdbx_description
1 polymer ?
#
loop_
_entity_poly.entity_id
_entity_poly.type
_entity_poly.pdbx_seq_one_letter_code
_entity_poly.pdbx_strand_id
1 'polypeptide(L)'
;MKALFVLLSCIAPQVLCEYGMVHVISDKSEGSAKDYCILFNSEWAHLPHDLTKAALLHLQDQTMSVLCSPTDVPDGGFSNSIPMVMRGNCTFYEKVRLAQINGARGLLIVSRERLVPPGGNRSQYEEIDIPVALLSYTDMLDISKTFGRSVKVAMYAPNEPVVDYNMVIIFIMAVGTVATGGYWAGSRDVKKSYMKHKRDDGADKKHDDETVDVTPVMICVFVVMCCSMLVLLFNFYDRLVYIIIGIFCLAASIGLYSCLSPFVRIIPYGKCRVPENNLPYFHNRPPIWKLLLASFCIAVSVIWGVFRNEDQWAWILQDILGIAFCLYMLKAIRLPTFKSCTLLLLVLFVYDVFFVFITPFFTKSGESIMVEVAAGPSDSSTQEKVYCNF
;
A
#
# COMPACT_ATOMS: atom_id res chain seq x y z
N MET A 1 -4.30 -13.95 25.99
CA MET A 1 -3.63 -13.30 24.84
C MET A 1 -4.62 -12.93 23.75
N LYS A 2 -5.41 -13.87 23.18
CA LYS A 2 -6.53 -13.56 22.27
C LYS A 2 -7.59 -12.61 22.86
N ALA A 3 -7.94 -12.78 24.13
CA ALA A 3 -8.95 -11.95 24.80
C ALA A 3 -8.54 -10.47 24.98
N LEU A 4 -7.24 -10.18 25.14
CA LEU A 4 -6.75 -8.81 25.31
C LEU A 4 -6.74 -8.06 23.96
N PHE A 5 -6.44 -8.78 22.88
CA PHE A 5 -6.48 -8.25 21.51
C PHE A 5 -7.92 -7.93 21.07
N VAL A 6 -8.87 -8.79 21.43
CA VAL A 6 -10.31 -8.55 21.19
C VAL A 6 -10.83 -7.38 22.04
N LEU A 7 -10.37 -7.23 23.29
CA LEU A 7 -10.78 -6.10 24.12
C LEU A 7 -10.22 -4.76 23.60
N LEU A 8 -8.99 -4.72 23.10
CA LEU A 8 -8.40 -3.50 22.54
C LEU A 8 -8.98 -3.12 21.17
N SER A 9 -9.35 -4.10 20.33
CA SER A 9 -10.02 -3.79 19.05
C SER A 9 -11.42 -3.19 19.22
N CYS A 10 -12.08 -3.43 20.36
CA CYS A 10 -13.42 -2.90 20.64
C CYS A 10 -13.45 -1.43 21.11
N ILE A 11 -12.29 -0.78 21.34
CA ILE A 11 -12.23 0.56 21.95
C ILE A 11 -11.88 1.66 20.91
N ALA A 12 -11.48 1.29 19.69
CA ALA A 12 -11.24 2.27 18.64
C ALA A 12 -12.57 2.85 18.11
N PRO A 13 -12.74 4.19 18.03
CA PRO A 13 -13.82 4.76 17.25
C PRO A 13 -13.57 4.36 15.79
N GLN A 14 -14.38 3.43 15.28
CA GLN A 14 -14.32 3.03 13.88
C GLN A 14 -14.80 4.22 13.05
N VAL A 15 -13.88 4.93 12.40
CA VAL A 15 -14.25 5.76 11.25
C VAL A 15 -14.52 4.76 10.11
N LEU A 16 -15.76 4.25 10.04
CA LEU A 16 -16.16 3.29 9.00
C LEU A 16 -16.29 4.01 7.66
N CYS A 17 -15.14 4.15 7.02
CA CYS A 17 -15.08 4.39 5.60
C CYS A 17 -15.31 3.04 4.91
N GLU A 18 -16.46 2.85 4.27
CA GLU A 18 -16.79 1.62 3.56
C GLU A 18 -16.62 1.81 2.05
N TYR A 19 -16.04 0.80 1.39
CA TYR A 19 -15.91 0.74 -0.05
C TYR A 19 -17.13 0.08 -0.67
N GLY A 20 -17.65 0.65 -1.74
CA GLY A 20 -18.77 0.11 -2.51
C GLY A 20 -18.48 0.13 -4.00
N MET A 21 -19.45 -0.35 -4.77
CA MET A 21 -19.37 -0.45 -6.22
C MET A 21 -20.60 0.20 -6.85
N VAL A 22 -20.39 0.95 -7.93
CA VAL A 22 -21.43 1.42 -8.85
C VAL A 22 -21.37 0.55 -10.09
N HIS A 23 -22.41 -0.25 -10.29
CA HIS A 23 -22.62 -1.00 -11.52
C HIS A 23 -23.26 -0.10 -12.57
N VAL A 24 -22.62 0.05 -13.72
CA VAL A 24 -23.05 0.96 -14.79
C VAL A 24 -23.45 0.16 -16.02
N ILE A 25 -24.67 0.37 -16.51
CA ILE A 25 -25.24 -0.30 -17.68
C ILE A 25 -25.69 0.74 -18.72
N SER A 26 -25.37 0.50 -19.99
CA SER A 26 -25.86 1.29 -21.13
C SER A 26 -27.28 0.91 -21.50
N ASP A 27 -28.13 1.90 -21.77
CA ASP A 27 -29.51 1.67 -22.22
C ASP A 27 -29.58 1.22 -23.71
N LYS A 28 -28.49 1.38 -24.46
CA LYS A 28 -28.46 1.18 -25.93
C LYS A 28 -27.73 -0.08 -26.39
N SER A 29 -26.98 -0.75 -25.53
CA SER A 29 -26.17 -1.91 -25.88
C SER A 29 -26.32 -3.00 -24.84
N GLU A 30 -27.04 -4.06 -25.19
CA GLU A 30 -27.03 -5.32 -24.43
C GLU A 30 -25.60 -5.87 -24.40
N GLY A 31 -24.89 -5.64 -23.29
CA GLY A 31 -23.62 -6.31 -22.99
C GLY A 31 -22.45 -5.45 -22.53
N SER A 32 -22.51 -4.11 -22.57
CA SER A 32 -21.51 -3.28 -21.89
C SER A 32 -22.03 -2.94 -20.49
N ALA A 33 -21.49 -3.65 -19.49
CA ALA A 33 -21.65 -3.33 -18.09
C ALA A 33 -20.27 -3.23 -17.46
N LYS A 34 -20.07 -2.25 -16.57
CA LYS A 34 -18.79 -2.06 -15.88
C LYS A 34 -19.03 -1.55 -14.47
N ASP A 35 -18.26 -2.08 -13.53
CA ASP A 35 -18.28 -1.64 -12.14
C ASP A 35 -17.20 -0.57 -11.90
N TYR A 36 -17.53 0.40 -11.06
CA TYR A 36 -16.63 1.46 -10.62
C TYR A 36 -16.61 1.54 -9.11
N CYS A 37 -15.43 1.82 -8.55
CA CYS A 37 -15.22 2.07 -7.14
C CYS A 37 -15.99 3.30 -6.66
N ILE A 38 -16.66 3.16 -5.53
CA ILE A 38 -17.17 4.30 -4.78
C ILE A 38 -16.82 4.22 -3.31
N LEU A 39 -16.77 5.40 -2.69
CA LEU A 39 -16.60 5.54 -1.26
C LEU A 39 -17.90 6.05 -0.65
N PHE A 40 -18.45 5.35 0.34
CA PHE A 40 -19.72 5.72 0.96
C PHE A 40 -19.63 5.66 2.48
N ASN A 41 -20.65 6.20 3.14
CA ASN A 41 -20.80 6.13 4.59
C ASN A 41 -22.08 5.36 4.92
N SER A 42 -21.94 4.21 5.58
CA SER A 42 -23.06 3.35 5.96
C SER A 42 -23.94 3.96 7.05
N GLU A 43 -23.45 4.96 7.80
CA GLU A 43 -24.26 5.71 8.77
C GLU A 43 -25.33 6.58 8.11
N TRP A 44 -25.18 6.93 6.83
CA TRP A 44 -26.16 7.78 6.11
C TRP A 44 -27.23 6.94 5.44
N ALA A 45 -26.82 5.90 4.71
CA ALA A 45 -27.74 4.90 4.21
C ALA A 45 -26.99 3.61 3.90
N HIS A 46 -27.61 2.49 4.24
CA HIS A 46 -27.07 1.18 3.92
C HIS A 46 -27.24 0.87 2.43
N LEU A 47 -26.15 0.44 1.80
CA LEU A 47 -26.19 -0.13 0.47
C LEU A 47 -26.49 -1.63 0.54
N PRO A 48 -27.26 -2.19 -0.41
CA PRO A 48 -27.48 -3.62 -0.47
C PRO A 48 -26.19 -4.36 -0.85
N HIS A 49 -26.00 -5.56 -0.31
CA HIS A 49 -24.82 -6.36 -0.62
C HIS A 49 -24.85 -7.04 -1.99
N ASP A 50 -26.06 -7.34 -2.49
CA ASP A 50 -26.26 -8.03 -3.76
C ASP A 50 -26.72 -7.06 -4.84
N LEU A 51 -26.13 -7.15 -6.03
CA LEU A 51 -26.53 -6.37 -7.20
C LEU A 51 -28.02 -6.59 -7.56
N THR A 52 -28.57 -7.79 -7.34
CA THR A 52 -29.97 -8.11 -7.65
C THR A 52 -30.98 -7.40 -6.75
N LYS A 53 -30.54 -6.96 -5.56
CA LYS A 53 -31.35 -6.18 -4.62
C LYS A 53 -31.13 -4.67 -4.78
N ALA A 54 -30.10 -4.27 -5.53
CA ALA A 54 -29.80 -2.88 -5.79
C ALA A 54 -30.81 -2.27 -6.77
N ALA A 55 -31.28 -1.05 -6.46
CA ALA A 55 -32.19 -0.33 -7.33
C ALA A 55 -31.45 0.17 -8.56
N LEU A 56 -31.84 -0.32 -9.75
CA LEU A 56 -31.29 0.14 -11.02
C LEU A 56 -32.04 1.41 -11.46
N LEU A 57 -31.37 2.56 -11.40
CA LEU A 57 -31.96 3.87 -11.62
C LEU A 57 -31.21 4.65 -12.71
N HIS A 58 -31.86 5.66 -13.29
CA HIS A 58 -31.22 6.49 -14.33
C HIS A 58 -30.18 7.43 -13.72
N LEU A 59 -28.99 7.46 -14.30
CA LEU A 59 -27.90 8.36 -13.90
C LEU A 59 -28.09 9.70 -14.61
N GLN A 60 -28.29 10.75 -13.83
CA GLN A 60 -28.48 12.11 -14.34
C GLN A 60 -27.17 12.88 -14.19
N ASP A 61 -26.50 13.15 -15.31
CA ASP A 61 -25.27 13.93 -15.31
C ASP A 61 -25.57 15.41 -15.01
N GLN A 62 -25.11 15.86 -13.84
CA GLN A 62 -25.17 17.24 -13.36
C GLN A 62 -23.78 17.74 -12.97
N THR A 63 -22.73 17.20 -13.60
CA THR A 63 -21.33 17.52 -13.28
C THR A 63 -20.93 18.94 -13.68
N MET A 64 -21.74 19.63 -14.47
CA MET A 64 -21.60 21.08 -14.70
C MET A 64 -21.93 21.92 -13.47
N SER A 65 -22.59 21.33 -12.49
CA SER A 65 -23.03 21.98 -11.26
C SER A 65 -22.40 21.35 -10.01
N VAL A 66 -22.36 22.13 -8.94
CA VAL A 66 -21.93 21.70 -7.62
C VAL A 66 -23.13 21.36 -6.73
N LEU A 67 -24.38 21.72 -7.10
CA LEU A 67 -25.58 21.46 -6.30
C LEU A 67 -25.44 21.99 -4.86
N CYS A 68 -25.03 23.26 -4.73
CA CYS A 68 -24.98 23.95 -3.44
C CYS A 68 -26.13 24.95 -3.27
N SER A 69 -26.79 25.33 -4.37
CA SER A 69 -27.89 26.28 -4.39
C SER A 69 -29.17 25.62 -4.94
N PRO A 70 -30.37 26.03 -4.51
CA PRO A 70 -31.62 25.60 -5.12
C PRO A 70 -31.71 25.91 -6.62
N THR A 71 -30.99 26.93 -7.10
CA THR A 71 -30.90 27.27 -8.54
C THR A 71 -30.17 26.25 -9.38
N ASP A 72 -29.40 25.36 -8.74
CA ASP A 72 -28.61 24.32 -9.39
C ASP A 72 -29.45 23.08 -9.72
N VAL A 73 -30.69 23.03 -9.21
CA VAL A 73 -31.62 21.92 -9.41
C VAL A 73 -32.30 22.10 -10.78
N PRO A 74 -32.32 21.06 -11.63
CA PRO A 74 -32.99 21.14 -12.93
C PRO A 74 -34.52 21.27 -12.77
N ASP A 75 -35.16 21.90 -13.76
CA ASP A 75 -36.62 22.02 -13.82
C ASP A 75 -37.25 20.61 -13.88
N GLY A 76 -37.93 20.21 -12.79
CA GLY A 76 -38.51 18.87 -12.61
C GLY A 76 -37.77 17.96 -11.62
N GLY A 77 -36.69 18.44 -11.01
CA GLY A 77 -35.97 17.75 -9.94
C GLY A 77 -35.26 16.47 -10.40
N PHE A 78 -35.09 15.53 -9.46
CA PHE A 78 -34.35 14.27 -9.61
C PHE A 78 -35.28 13.05 -9.51
N SER A 79 -36.45 13.15 -10.13
CA SER A 79 -37.53 12.16 -9.98
C SER A 79 -37.07 10.74 -10.34
N ASN A 80 -36.85 9.91 -9.31
CA ASN A 80 -36.42 8.51 -9.43
C ASN A 80 -35.08 8.32 -10.19
N SER A 81 -34.18 9.30 -10.10
CA SER A 81 -32.84 9.27 -10.68
C SER A 81 -31.76 9.39 -9.60
N ILE A 82 -30.52 9.09 -10.00
CA ILE A 82 -29.31 9.34 -9.22
C ILE A 82 -28.54 10.47 -9.91
N PRO A 83 -28.58 11.71 -9.38
CA PRO A 83 -27.74 12.80 -9.87
C PRO A 83 -26.26 12.55 -9.59
N MET A 84 -25.44 12.89 -10.58
CA MET A 84 -23.98 12.91 -10.48
C MET A 84 -23.49 14.36 -10.51
N VAL A 85 -22.89 14.84 -9.43
CA VAL A 85 -22.52 16.26 -9.23
C VAL A 85 -21.06 16.41 -8.87
N MET A 86 -20.46 17.57 -9.14
CA MET A 86 -19.07 17.81 -8.76
C MET A 86 -18.94 18.16 -7.27
N ARG A 87 -17.84 17.74 -6.64
CA ARG A 87 -17.41 18.24 -5.34
C ARG A 87 -17.08 19.74 -5.45
N GLY A 88 -17.44 20.50 -4.42
CA GLY A 88 -17.10 21.91 -4.31
C GLY A 88 -17.18 22.37 -2.86
N ASN A 89 -17.43 23.65 -2.64
CA ASN A 89 -17.17 24.30 -1.33
C ASN A 89 -18.30 24.18 -0.30
N CYS A 90 -19.42 23.54 -0.64
CA CYS A 90 -20.50 23.25 0.30
C CYS A 90 -20.31 21.87 0.96
N THR A 91 -20.98 21.68 2.09
CA THR A 91 -20.90 20.43 2.86
C THR A 91 -21.59 19.27 2.14
N PHE A 92 -21.20 18.04 2.46
CA PHE A 92 -21.86 16.84 1.94
C PHE A 92 -23.35 16.82 2.31
N TYR A 93 -23.69 17.21 3.54
CA TYR A 93 -25.07 17.28 4.03
C TYR A 93 -25.94 18.23 3.20
N GLU A 94 -25.47 19.43 2.89
CA GLU A 94 -26.25 20.41 2.10
C GLU A 94 -26.63 19.87 0.71
N LYS A 95 -25.68 19.23 0.01
CA LYS A 95 -25.91 18.63 -1.31
C LYS A 95 -26.97 17.53 -1.26
N VAL A 96 -26.84 16.65 -0.27
CA VAL A 96 -27.71 15.48 -0.12
C VAL A 96 -29.10 15.87 0.27
N ARG A 97 -29.23 16.82 1.19
CA ARG A 97 -30.51 17.40 1.56
C ARG A 97 -31.20 18.01 0.35
N LEU A 98 -30.48 18.81 -0.46
CA LEU A 98 -31.02 19.38 -1.70
C LEU A 98 -31.43 18.29 -2.71
N ALA A 99 -30.64 17.24 -2.88
CA ALA A 99 -30.98 16.13 -3.78
C ALA A 99 -32.24 15.38 -3.30
N GLN A 100 -32.31 15.04 -2.01
CA GLN A 100 -33.40 14.29 -1.39
C GLN A 100 -34.74 15.04 -1.45
N ILE A 101 -34.77 16.33 -1.09
CA ILE A 101 -36.01 17.12 -1.15
C ILE A 101 -36.54 17.28 -2.58
N ASN A 102 -35.65 17.17 -3.58
CA ASN A 102 -35.99 17.24 -5.00
C ASN A 102 -36.20 15.85 -5.63
N GLY A 103 -36.39 14.81 -4.82
CA GLY A 103 -36.85 13.49 -5.26
C GLY A 103 -35.76 12.51 -5.71
N ALA A 104 -34.48 12.82 -5.45
CA ALA A 104 -33.38 11.90 -5.75
C ALA A 104 -33.48 10.62 -4.92
N ARG A 105 -33.00 9.51 -5.48
CA ARG A 105 -32.94 8.20 -4.79
C ARG A 105 -31.53 7.81 -4.34
N GLY A 106 -30.55 8.63 -4.66
CA GLY A 106 -29.14 8.49 -4.30
C GLY A 106 -28.38 9.69 -4.85
N LEU A 107 -27.15 9.91 -4.38
CA LEU A 107 -26.29 11.00 -4.85
C LEU A 107 -24.87 10.50 -5.11
N LEU A 108 -24.35 10.76 -6.31
CA LEU A 108 -22.96 10.51 -6.67
C LEU A 108 -22.18 11.83 -6.72
N ILE A 109 -21.16 11.96 -5.88
CA ILE A 109 -20.32 13.15 -5.80
C ILE A 109 -18.97 12.86 -6.44
N VAL A 110 -18.66 13.57 -7.51
CA VAL A 110 -17.42 13.41 -8.26
C VAL A 110 -16.33 14.28 -7.65
N SER A 111 -15.25 13.67 -7.18
CA SER A 111 -14.10 14.38 -6.62
C SER A 111 -12.91 14.33 -7.59
N ARG A 112 -12.27 15.49 -7.81
CA ARG A 112 -10.97 15.57 -8.50
C ARG A 112 -9.80 15.26 -7.57
N GLU A 113 -10.02 15.47 -6.27
CA GLU A 113 -9.10 15.15 -5.19
C GLU A 113 -9.43 13.76 -4.62
N ARG A 114 -8.62 13.28 -3.66
CA ARG A 114 -8.85 11.99 -2.99
C ARG A 114 -10.30 11.87 -2.50
N LEU A 115 -10.86 10.68 -2.64
CA LEU A 115 -12.15 10.34 -2.08
C LEU A 115 -12.04 10.38 -0.55
N VAL A 116 -12.90 11.19 0.08
CA VAL A 116 -12.99 11.33 1.53
C VAL A 116 -14.35 10.82 1.94
N PRO A 117 -14.49 10.02 3.01
CA PRO A 117 -15.80 9.53 3.42
C PRO A 117 -16.77 10.70 3.62
N PRO A 118 -18.00 10.63 3.08
CA PRO A 118 -18.98 11.67 3.29
C PRO A 118 -19.36 11.68 4.78
N GLY A 119 -19.06 12.78 5.46
CA GLY A 119 -19.25 12.93 6.90
C GLY A 119 -20.16 14.10 7.25
N GLY A 120 -20.77 14.02 8.43
CA GLY A 120 -21.65 15.04 9.00
C GLY A 120 -21.78 14.87 10.51
N ASN A 121 -22.69 15.63 11.13
CA ASN A 121 -23.01 15.49 12.55
C ASN A 121 -24.06 14.39 12.77
N ARG A 122 -24.08 13.74 13.94
CA ARG A 122 -25.06 12.68 14.27
C ARG A 122 -26.52 13.06 14.00
N SER A 123 -26.92 14.28 14.34
CA SER A 123 -28.29 14.76 14.09
C SER A 123 -28.62 14.92 12.60
N GLN A 124 -27.60 15.07 11.75
CA GLN A 124 -27.77 15.19 10.30
C GLN A 124 -27.96 13.83 9.64
N TYR A 125 -27.52 12.75 10.28
CA TYR A 125 -27.67 11.39 9.77
C TYR A 125 -29.11 10.90 9.86
N GLU A 126 -29.84 11.30 10.90
CA GLU A 126 -31.26 10.95 11.07
C GLU A 126 -32.19 11.59 10.03
N GLU A 127 -31.74 12.62 9.32
CA GLU A 127 -32.53 13.34 8.31
C GLU A 127 -32.32 12.82 6.87
N ILE A 128 -31.26 12.03 6.65
CA ILE A 128 -30.87 11.54 5.32
C ILE A 128 -31.33 10.09 5.16
N ASP A 129 -32.07 9.82 4.09
CA ASP A 129 -32.57 8.48 3.75
C ASP A 129 -31.99 7.93 2.44
N ILE A 130 -31.18 8.72 1.73
CA ILE A 130 -30.62 8.34 0.42
C ILE A 130 -29.12 8.01 0.52
N PRO A 131 -28.64 6.99 -0.22
CA PRO A 131 -27.22 6.66 -0.26
C PRO A 131 -26.40 7.73 -0.98
N VAL A 132 -25.23 8.02 -0.39
CA VAL A 132 -24.32 9.05 -0.87
C VAL A 132 -22.95 8.44 -1.04
N ALA A 133 -22.44 8.55 -2.25
CA ALA A 133 -21.22 7.90 -2.66
C ALA A 133 -20.32 8.89 -3.41
N LEU A 134 -19.03 8.82 -3.17
CA LEU A 134 -18.04 9.59 -3.92
C LEU A 134 -17.42 8.72 -5.03
N LEU A 135 -17.24 9.33 -6.18
CA LEU A 135 -16.64 8.73 -7.37
C LEU A 135 -15.43 9.55 -7.82
N SER A 136 -14.39 8.90 -8.34
CA SER A 136 -13.22 9.60 -8.89
C SER A 136 -13.58 10.35 -10.19
N TYR A 137 -12.99 11.52 -10.41
CA TYR A 137 -13.12 12.25 -11.67
C TYR A 137 -12.65 11.45 -12.89
N THR A 138 -11.63 10.61 -12.74
CA THR A 138 -11.17 9.72 -13.82
C THR A 138 -12.25 8.72 -14.24
N ASP A 139 -12.98 8.20 -13.26
CA ASP A 139 -13.99 7.16 -13.46
C ASP A 139 -15.25 7.78 -14.08
N MET A 140 -15.61 9.00 -13.67
CA MET A 140 -16.67 9.76 -14.33
C MET A 140 -16.37 10.00 -15.81
N LEU A 141 -15.13 10.39 -16.16
CA LEU A 141 -14.73 10.56 -17.55
C LEU A 141 -14.84 9.24 -18.33
N ASP A 142 -14.47 8.12 -17.73
CA ASP A 142 -14.58 6.80 -18.37
C ASP A 142 -16.04 6.37 -18.58
N ILE A 143 -16.91 6.61 -17.59
CA ILE A 143 -18.36 6.39 -17.71
C ILE A 143 -18.93 7.20 -18.87
N SER A 144 -18.66 8.50 -18.90
CA SER A 144 -19.19 9.41 -19.93
C SER A 144 -18.72 9.03 -21.33
N LYS A 145 -17.47 8.56 -21.46
CA LYS A 145 -16.87 8.16 -22.73
C LYS A 145 -17.36 6.79 -23.21
N THR A 146 -17.50 5.84 -22.30
CA THR A 146 -17.86 4.45 -22.63
C THR A 146 -19.37 4.24 -22.80
N PHE A 147 -20.19 4.90 -21.99
CA PHE A 147 -21.64 4.65 -21.90
C PHE A 147 -22.51 5.80 -22.45
N GLY A 148 -21.94 7.00 -22.61
CA GLY A 148 -22.66 8.17 -23.14
C GLY A 148 -23.65 8.79 -22.14
N ARG A 149 -24.74 9.39 -22.65
CA ARG A 149 -25.68 10.21 -21.84
C ARG A 149 -26.86 9.47 -21.22
N SER A 150 -27.19 8.25 -21.67
CA SER A 150 -28.32 7.48 -21.11
C SER A 150 -27.80 6.21 -20.47
N VAL A 151 -27.67 6.27 -19.15
CA VAL A 151 -26.97 5.26 -18.36
C VAL A 151 -27.84 4.92 -17.16
N LYS A 152 -27.91 3.63 -16.83
CA LYS A 152 -28.54 3.15 -15.61
C LYS A 152 -27.46 2.70 -14.65
N VAL A 153 -27.63 3.01 -13.37
CA VAL A 153 -26.66 2.66 -12.33
C VAL A 153 -27.34 1.99 -11.15
N ALA A 154 -26.62 1.08 -10.52
CA ALA A 154 -27.00 0.43 -9.27
C ALA A 154 -25.82 0.49 -8.30
N MET A 155 -26.07 0.95 -7.08
CA MET A 155 -25.06 1.00 -6.02
C MET A 155 -25.21 -0.21 -5.11
N TYR A 156 -24.11 -0.92 -4.86
CA TYR A 156 -24.08 -2.06 -3.96
C TYR A 156 -22.74 -2.13 -3.22
N ALA A 157 -22.72 -2.78 -2.06
CA ALA A 157 -21.53 -2.93 -1.22
C ALA A 157 -21.31 -4.43 -0.96
N PRO A 158 -20.55 -5.14 -1.81
CA PRO A 158 -20.32 -6.57 -1.63
C PRO A 158 -19.66 -6.85 -0.27
N ASN A 159 -19.98 -7.99 0.34
CA ASN A 159 -19.35 -8.37 1.61
C ASN A 159 -17.85 -8.57 1.40
N GLU A 160 -17.04 -7.92 2.24
CA GLU A 160 -15.60 -8.17 2.28
C GLU A 160 -15.35 -9.66 2.64
N PRO A 161 -14.61 -10.41 1.81
CA PRO A 161 -14.22 -11.75 2.16
C PRO A 161 -13.37 -11.73 3.43
N VAL A 162 -13.66 -12.59 4.40
CA VAL A 162 -12.85 -12.71 5.63
C VAL A 162 -11.41 -13.17 5.36
N VAL A 163 -11.13 -13.72 4.18
CA VAL A 163 -9.80 -14.12 3.71
C VAL A 163 -9.68 -13.84 2.21
N ASP A 164 -8.98 -12.76 1.87
CA ASP A 164 -8.63 -12.48 0.48
C ASP A 164 -7.49 -13.37 -0.01
N TYR A 165 -7.54 -13.75 -1.28
CA TYR A 165 -6.46 -14.50 -1.93
C TYR A 165 -5.11 -13.77 -1.81
N ASN A 166 -5.11 -12.43 -1.87
CA ASN A 166 -3.91 -11.61 -1.68
C ASN A 166 -3.27 -11.84 -0.30
N MET A 167 -4.07 -11.91 0.77
CA MET A 167 -3.55 -12.19 2.12
C MET A 167 -2.88 -13.58 2.19
N VAL A 168 -3.48 -14.58 1.53
CA VAL A 168 -2.92 -15.93 1.47
C VAL A 168 -1.58 -15.94 0.71
N ILE A 169 -1.49 -15.25 -0.43
CA ILE A 169 -0.23 -15.16 -1.18
C ILE A 169 0.85 -14.47 -0.34
N ILE A 170 0.55 -13.32 0.27
CA ILE A 170 1.50 -12.57 1.11
C ILE A 170 1.99 -13.45 2.26
N PHE A 171 1.10 -14.21 2.90
CA PHE A 171 1.47 -15.15 3.96
C PHE A 171 2.46 -16.21 3.47
N ILE A 172 2.18 -16.85 2.33
CA ILE A 172 3.06 -17.86 1.73
C ILE A 172 4.42 -17.25 1.37
N MET A 173 4.43 -16.06 0.75
CA MET A 173 5.66 -15.35 0.40
C MET A 173 6.50 -15.00 1.63
N ALA A 174 5.87 -14.52 2.71
CA ALA A 174 6.54 -14.17 3.95
C ALA A 174 7.16 -15.40 4.63
N VAL A 175 6.39 -16.48 4.80
CA VAL A 175 6.88 -17.73 5.41
C VAL A 175 8.00 -18.34 4.57
N GLY A 176 7.83 -18.37 3.24
CA GLY A 176 8.86 -18.86 2.32
C GLY A 176 10.15 -18.06 2.37
N THR A 177 10.05 -16.73 2.46
CA THR A 177 11.21 -15.84 2.57
C THR A 177 11.97 -16.05 3.88
N VAL A 178 11.26 -16.14 5.01
CA VAL A 178 11.87 -16.39 6.33
C VAL A 178 12.53 -17.77 6.37
N ALA A 179 11.86 -18.81 5.87
CA ALA A 179 12.40 -20.17 5.82
C ALA A 179 13.67 -20.23 4.96
N THR A 180 13.64 -19.64 3.77
CA THR A 180 14.78 -19.60 2.84
C THR A 180 15.95 -18.79 3.43
N GLY A 181 15.67 -17.62 4.00
CA GLY A 181 16.67 -16.77 4.63
C GLY A 181 17.32 -17.44 5.84
N GLY A 182 16.52 -18.09 6.69
CA GLY A 182 17.01 -18.86 7.83
C GLY A 182 17.88 -20.05 7.43
N TYR A 183 17.43 -20.83 6.43
CA TYR A 183 18.23 -21.94 5.89
C TYR A 183 19.56 -21.46 5.30
N TRP A 184 19.53 -20.37 4.53
CA TRP A 184 20.73 -19.82 3.90
C TRP A 184 21.71 -19.28 4.94
N ALA A 185 21.23 -18.52 5.93
CA ALA A 185 22.04 -18.04 7.04
C ALA A 185 22.72 -19.22 7.77
N GLY A 186 21.95 -20.25 8.13
CA GLY A 186 22.49 -21.44 8.81
C GLY A 186 23.50 -22.24 7.96
N SER A 187 23.22 -22.46 6.68
CA SER A 187 24.13 -23.20 5.78
C SER A 187 25.49 -22.51 5.63
N ARG A 188 25.50 -21.18 5.57
CA ARG A 188 26.73 -20.38 5.49
C ARG A 188 27.56 -20.48 6.77
N ASP A 189 26.90 -20.49 7.92
CA ASP A 189 27.53 -20.63 9.23
C ASP A 189 28.25 -21.96 9.38
N VAL A 190 27.60 -23.06 8.97
CA VAL A 190 28.19 -24.40 8.94
C VAL A 190 29.39 -24.44 8.00
N LYS A 191 29.25 -23.89 6.78
CA LYS A 191 30.35 -23.85 5.80
C LYS A 191 31.54 -23.01 6.29
N LYS A 192 31.30 -21.88 6.95
CA LYS A 192 32.35 -21.03 7.55
C LYS A 192 33.07 -21.76 8.68
N SER A 193 32.33 -22.46 9.54
CA SER A 193 32.88 -23.23 10.66
C SER A 193 33.70 -24.43 10.17
N TYR A 194 33.22 -25.14 9.15
CA TYR A 194 33.96 -26.23 8.49
C TYR A 194 35.25 -25.74 7.82
N MET A 195 35.19 -24.61 7.09
CA MET A 195 36.37 -24.00 6.47
C MET A 195 37.37 -23.48 7.50
N LYS A 196 36.90 -23.04 8.68
CA LYS A 196 37.76 -22.62 9.79
C LYS A 196 38.50 -23.82 10.40
N HIS A 197 37.81 -24.94 10.64
CA HIS A 197 38.45 -26.18 11.07
C HIS A 197 39.48 -26.72 10.07
N LYS A 198 39.22 -26.57 8.76
CA LYS A 198 40.16 -26.99 7.71
C LYS A 198 41.37 -26.05 7.53
N ARG A 199 41.31 -24.81 8.02
CA ARG A 199 42.38 -23.80 7.92
C ARG A 199 43.29 -23.74 9.15
N ASP A 200 42.98 -24.46 10.22
CA ASP A 200 43.80 -24.46 11.44
C ASP A 200 45.16 -25.17 11.28
N ASP A 201 45.38 -25.88 10.16
CA ASP A 201 46.70 -26.43 9.75
C ASP A 201 47.60 -25.40 9.01
N GLY A 202 47.14 -24.16 8.81
CA GLY A 202 47.90 -23.13 8.10
C GLY A 202 47.49 -21.75 8.59
N ALA A 203 48.29 -21.21 9.50
CA ALA A 203 48.10 -19.90 10.11
C ALA A 203 47.82 -18.81 9.06
N ASP A 204 46.62 -18.23 9.11
CA ASP A 204 46.42 -16.81 8.83
C ASP A 204 45.13 -16.28 9.48
N LYS A 205 45.33 -15.20 10.25
CA LYS A 205 44.30 -14.56 11.07
C LYS A 205 43.34 -13.74 10.20
N LYS A 206 42.05 -14.06 10.35
CA LYS A 206 40.87 -13.17 10.42
C LYS A 206 40.78 -11.99 9.43
N HIS A 207 39.92 -12.15 8.42
CA HIS A 207 38.92 -11.12 8.13
C HIS A 207 37.66 -11.53 8.89
N ASP A 208 37.47 -10.95 10.07
CA ASP A 208 36.15 -10.94 10.67
C ASP A 208 35.25 -10.20 9.65
N ASP A 209 34.37 -10.92 8.94
CA ASP A 209 33.10 -10.32 8.49
C ASP A 209 32.60 -9.55 9.72
N GLU A 210 32.41 -8.24 9.62
CA GLU A 210 31.86 -7.40 10.68
C GLU A 210 30.46 -7.90 11.04
N THR A 211 30.40 -8.97 11.82
CA THR A 211 29.18 -9.44 12.45
C THR A 211 28.93 -8.46 13.57
N VAL A 212 28.00 -7.53 13.32
CA VAL A 212 27.62 -6.54 14.32
C VAL A 212 26.90 -7.28 15.45
N ASP A 213 27.60 -7.46 16.57
CA ASP A 213 27.00 -8.04 17.76
C ASP A 213 25.94 -7.09 18.32
N VAL A 214 24.68 -7.55 18.26
CA VAL A 214 23.52 -6.76 18.64
C VAL A 214 23.47 -6.60 20.16
N THR A 215 24.07 -5.51 20.62
CA THR A 215 24.04 -5.06 22.02
C THR A 215 22.64 -4.53 22.36
N PRO A 216 22.12 -4.68 23.59
CA PRO A 216 20.84 -4.07 24.02
C PRO A 216 20.74 -2.57 23.71
N VAL A 217 21.86 -1.85 23.81
CA VAL A 217 21.96 -0.43 23.43
C VAL A 217 21.69 -0.22 21.93
N MET A 218 22.22 -1.09 21.07
CA MET A 218 21.97 -1.03 19.63
C MET A 218 20.50 -1.28 19.30
N ILE A 219 19.83 -2.18 20.04
CA ILE A 219 18.38 -2.42 19.90
C ILE A 219 17.58 -1.17 20.26
N CYS A 220 17.88 -0.53 21.40
CA CYS A 220 17.22 0.71 21.80
C CYS A 220 17.45 1.83 20.78
N VAL A 221 18.70 2.01 20.32
CA VAL A 221 19.03 3.01 19.29
C VAL A 221 18.29 2.73 17.99
N PHE A 222 18.24 1.46 17.55
CA PHE A 222 17.52 1.06 16.35
C PHE A 222 16.03 1.41 16.45
N VAL A 223 15.39 1.10 17.57
CA VAL A 223 13.96 1.39 17.79
C VAL A 223 13.71 2.89 17.79
N VAL A 224 14.53 3.68 18.48
CA VAL A 224 14.42 5.15 18.48
C VAL A 224 14.61 5.71 17.07
N MET A 225 15.58 5.19 16.31
CA MET A 225 15.79 5.56 14.91
C MET A 225 14.57 5.25 14.06
N CYS A 226 13.98 4.05 14.15
CA CYS A 226 12.76 3.68 13.45
C CYS A 226 11.58 4.60 13.82
N CYS A 227 11.39 4.89 15.11
CA CYS A 227 10.35 5.81 15.59
C CYS A 227 10.54 7.21 15.00
N SER A 228 11.78 7.73 15.05
CA SER A 228 12.11 9.04 14.52
C SER A 228 11.88 9.12 13.02
N MET A 229 12.24 8.07 12.28
CA MET A 229 12.05 7.97 10.84
C MET A 229 10.56 7.99 10.48
N LEU A 230 9.70 7.25 11.21
CA LEU A 230 8.25 7.28 10.97
C LEU A 230 7.65 8.66 11.24
N VAL A 231 8.00 9.30 12.35
CA VAL A 231 7.49 10.64 12.68
C VAL A 231 7.97 11.68 11.67
N LEU A 232 9.22 11.56 11.19
CA LEU A 232 9.74 12.42 10.14
C LEU A 232 8.99 12.19 8.83
N LEU A 233 8.71 10.93 8.47
CA LEU A 233 7.95 10.57 7.28
C LEU A 233 6.52 11.13 7.31
N PHE A 234 5.89 11.15 8.48
CA PHE A 234 4.60 11.80 8.69
C PHE A 234 4.65 13.31 8.43
N ASN A 235 5.67 14.02 8.94
CA ASN A 235 5.77 15.47 8.80
C ASN A 235 6.31 15.92 7.42
N PHE A 236 7.19 15.14 6.79
CA PHE A 236 7.90 15.51 5.56
C PHE A 236 7.76 14.44 4.46
N TYR A 237 6.55 13.91 4.30
CA TYR A 237 6.26 12.80 3.39
C TYR A 237 6.75 13.06 1.96
N ASP A 238 6.38 14.20 1.36
CA ASP A 238 6.69 14.53 -0.03
C ASP A 238 8.17 14.50 -0.37
N ARG A 239 9.06 14.79 0.59
CA ARG A 239 10.52 14.74 0.37
C ARG A 239 11.13 13.40 0.77
N LEU A 240 10.69 12.83 1.90
CA LEU A 240 11.29 11.63 2.46
C LEU A 240 10.94 10.37 1.68
N VAL A 241 9.77 10.31 1.04
CA VAL A 241 9.37 9.17 0.20
C VAL A 241 10.39 8.93 -0.92
N TYR A 242 10.85 9.98 -1.62
CA TYR A 242 11.86 9.82 -2.67
C TYR A 242 13.21 9.35 -2.13
N ILE A 243 13.59 9.79 -0.92
CA ILE A 243 14.82 9.33 -0.27
C ILE A 243 14.70 7.84 0.09
N ILE A 244 13.56 7.40 0.63
CA ILE A 244 13.29 6.00 0.97
C ILE A 244 13.30 5.13 -0.29
N ILE A 245 12.66 5.57 -1.38
CA ILE A 245 12.70 4.88 -2.67
C ILE A 245 14.16 4.73 -3.15
N GLY A 246 14.97 5.79 -3.05
CA GLY A 246 16.39 5.73 -3.41
C GLY A 246 17.17 4.71 -2.57
N ILE A 247 16.97 4.72 -1.24
CA ILE A 247 17.60 3.75 -0.32
C ILE A 247 17.15 2.33 -0.63
N PHE A 248 15.85 2.12 -0.88
CA PHE A 248 15.30 0.82 -1.25
C PHE A 248 15.92 0.31 -2.55
N CYS A 249 16.01 1.13 -3.60
CA CYS A 249 16.65 0.74 -4.86
C CYS A 249 18.11 0.31 -4.67
N LEU A 250 18.88 1.01 -3.82
CA LEU A 250 20.27 0.65 -3.51
C LEU A 250 20.34 -0.66 -2.72
N ALA A 251 19.54 -0.79 -1.66
CA ALA A 251 19.53 -1.97 -0.80
C ALA A 251 19.01 -3.21 -1.54
N ALA A 252 17.97 -3.07 -2.35
CA ALA A 252 17.42 -4.12 -3.20
C ALA A 252 18.41 -4.54 -4.29
N SER A 253 19.14 -3.61 -4.91
CA SER A 253 20.22 -3.94 -5.86
C SER A 253 21.29 -4.83 -5.23
N ILE A 254 21.72 -4.50 -4.01
CA ILE A 254 22.70 -5.28 -3.24
C ILE A 254 22.12 -6.66 -2.88
N GLY A 255 20.87 -6.70 -2.42
CA GLY A 255 20.19 -7.93 -2.05
C GLY A 255 20.01 -8.88 -3.24
N LEU A 256 19.56 -8.33 -4.37
CA LEU A 256 19.40 -9.05 -5.63
C LEU A 256 20.73 -9.58 -6.15
N TYR A 257 21.80 -8.79 -6.09
CA TYR A 257 23.15 -9.24 -6.43
C TYR A 257 23.61 -10.41 -5.55
N SER A 258 23.37 -10.33 -4.23
CA SER A 258 23.70 -11.40 -3.29
C SER A 258 22.92 -12.69 -3.58
N CYS A 259 21.64 -12.56 -3.95
CA CYS A 259 20.76 -13.70 -4.27
C CYS A 259 21.12 -14.36 -5.61
N LEU A 260 21.46 -13.56 -6.63
CA LEU A 260 21.80 -14.06 -7.97
C LEU A 260 23.25 -14.56 -8.10
N SER A 261 24.18 -14.05 -7.28
CA SER A 261 25.59 -14.43 -7.35
C SER A 261 25.87 -15.95 -7.30
N PRO A 262 25.22 -16.80 -6.47
CA PRO A 262 25.42 -18.24 -6.49
C PRO A 262 24.96 -18.89 -7.80
N PHE A 263 23.84 -18.44 -8.39
CA PHE A 263 23.31 -19.00 -9.64
C PHE A 263 24.22 -18.70 -10.82
N VAL A 264 24.75 -17.47 -10.92
CA VAL A 264 25.67 -17.08 -12.00
C VAL A 264 27.01 -17.82 -11.92
N ARG A 265 27.42 -18.29 -10.73
CA ARG A 265 28.63 -19.14 -10.59
C ARG A 265 28.43 -20.57 -11.08
N ILE A 266 27.19 -21.06 -11.13
CA ILE A 266 26.87 -22.40 -11.66
C ILE A 266 26.93 -22.38 -13.20
N ILE A 267 26.65 -21.22 -13.79
CA ILE A 267 26.63 -21.01 -15.23
C ILE A 267 28.08 -20.91 -15.76
N PRO A 268 28.51 -21.76 -16.72
CA PRO A 268 29.91 -21.88 -17.15
C PRO A 268 30.35 -20.78 -18.15
N TYR A 269 29.85 -19.56 -18.03
CA TYR A 269 30.19 -18.49 -18.98
C TYR A 269 31.47 -17.73 -18.56
N GLY A 270 32.51 -17.89 -19.38
CA GLY A 270 33.62 -16.94 -19.60
C GLY A 270 34.45 -16.53 -18.38
N LYS A 271 35.60 -17.18 -18.17
CA LYS A 271 36.66 -16.76 -17.22
C LYS A 271 37.43 -15.50 -17.69
N CYS A 272 36.80 -14.62 -18.45
CA CYS A 272 37.42 -13.39 -18.92
C CYS A 272 37.54 -12.41 -17.75
N ARG A 273 38.79 -12.01 -17.44
CA ARG A 273 39.11 -10.98 -16.46
C ARG A 273 39.27 -9.64 -17.17
N VAL A 274 38.88 -8.56 -16.51
CA VAL A 274 39.04 -7.19 -17.04
C VAL A 274 40.53 -6.90 -17.28
N PRO A 275 40.91 -6.27 -18.41
CA PRO A 275 42.28 -5.82 -18.69
C PRO A 275 42.80 -4.83 -17.64
N GLU A 276 44.12 -4.65 -17.56
CA GLU A 276 44.74 -3.68 -16.65
C GLU A 276 44.18 -2.27 -16.86
N ASN A 277 43.72 -1.65 -15.76
CA ASN A 277 43.24 -0.29 -15.77
C ASN A 277 43.60 0.38 -14.44
N ASN A 278 44.04 1.65 -14.48
CA ASN A 278 44.54 2.38 -13.31
C ASN A 278 43.45 2.87 -12.34
N LEU A 279 42.23 2.33 -12.40
CA LEU A 279 41.15 2.68 -11.46
C LEU A 279 41.27 1.87 -10.15
N PRO A 280 41.19 2.52 -8.97
CA PRO A 280 41.37 1.85 -7.67
C PRO A 280 40.36 0.73 -7.40
N TYR A 281 39.13 0.83 -7.95
CA TYR A 281 38.10 -0.22 -7.82
C TYR A 281 38.36 -1.46 -8.71
N PHE A 282 39.17 -1.34 -9.76
CA PHE A 282 39.47 -2.40 -10.74
C PHE A 282 40.82 -3.10 -10.50
N HIS A 283 41.57 -2.67 -9.48
CA HIS A 283 42.89 -3.21 -9.15
C HIS A 283 42.87 -4.72 -8.85
N ASN A 284 41.76 -5.23 -8.31
CA ASN A 284 41.58 -6.64 -7.94
C ASN A 284 41.09 -7.56 -9.09
N ARG A 285 41.13 -7.09 -10.35
CA ARG A 285 40.69 -7.82 -11.56
C ARG A 285 39.39 -8.63 -11.37
N PRO A 286 38.25 -7.98 -11.05
CA PRO A 286 36.99 -8.70 -10.92
C PRO A 286 36.64 -9.38 -12.26
N PRO A 287 36.14 -10.63 -12.25
CA PRO A 287 35.68 -11.28 -13.47
C PRO A 287 34.48 -10.52 -14.04
N ILE A 288 34.39 -10.45 -15.37
CA ILE A 288 33.42 -9.61 -16.09
C ILE A 288 31.97 -9.92 -15.68
N TRP A 289 31.65 -11.18 -15.39
CA TRP A 289 30.32 -11.59 -14.95
C TRP A 289 29.85 -10.88 -13.67
N LYS A 290 30.75 -10.52 -12.75
CA LYS A 290 30.36 -9.79 -11.52
C LYS A 290 29.92 -8.37 -11.83
N LEU A 291 30.55 -7.73 -12.80
CA LEU A 291 30.19 -6.37 -13.24
C LEU A 291 28.88 -6.40 -14.02
N LEU A 292 28.71 -7.36 -14.94
CA LEU A 292 27.47 -7.56 -15.67
C LEU A 292 26.29 -7.86 -14.73
N LEU A 293 26.52 -8.69 -13.72
CA LEU A 293 25.50 -8.98 -12.72
C LEU A 293 25.15 -7.74 -11.89
N ALA A 294 26.16 -6.97 -11.45
CA ALA A 294 25.92 -5.73 -10.71
C ALA A 294 25.16 -4.71 -11.55
N SER A 295 25.53 -4.50 -12.82
CA SER A 295 24.81 -3.60 -13.71
C SER A 295 23.38 -4.07 -13.95
N PHE A 296 23.16 -5.38 -14.09
CA PHE A 296 21.82 -5.95 -14.23
C PHE A 296 20.95 -5.67 -12.99
N CYS A 297 21.47 -5.91 -11.78
CA CYS A 297 20.71 -5.68 -10.55
C CYS A 297 20.34 -4.20 -10.35
N ILE A 298 21.25 -3.28 -10.69
CA ILE A 298 21.00 -1.84 -10.66
C ILE A 298 19.93 -1.48 -11.70
N ALA A 299 20.06 -1.96 -12.93
CA ALA A 299 19.10 -1.68 -14.00
C ALA A 299 17.69 -2.13 -13.62
N VAL A 300 17.53 -3.34 -13.07
CA VAL A 300 16.22 -3.85 -12.60
C VAL A 300 15.62 -2.95 -11.51
N SER A 301 16.42 -2.52 -10.53
CA SER A 301 15.94 -1.64 -9.45
C SER A 301 15.57 -0.25 -9.95
N VAL A 302 16.31 0.29 -10.93
CA VAL A 302 16.00 1.58 -11.56
C VAL A 302 14.73 1.48 -12.41
N ILE A 303 14.56 0.40 -13.19
CA ILE A 303 13.34 0.15 -13.96
C ILE A 303 12.12 0.16 -13.04
N TRP A 304 12.19 -0.54 -11.92
CA TRP A 304 11.11 -0.48 -10.91
C TRP A 304 10.86 0.95 -10.43
N GLY A 305 11.92 1.68 -10.05
CA GLY A 305 11.79 3.05 -9.54
C GLY A 305 11.17 4.04 -10.54
N VAL A 306 11.45 3.89 -11.84
CA VAL A 306 10.89 4.74 -12.91
C VAL A 306 9.45 4.37 -13.22
N PHE A 307 9.14 3.06 -13.34
CA PHE A 307 7.82 2.58 -13.76
C PHE A 307 6.89 2.24 -12.59
N ARG A 308 7.21 2.66 -11.37
CA ARG A 308 6.46 2.32 -10.15
C ARG A 308 4.95 2.65 -10.18
N ASN A 309 4.51 3.57 -11.04
CA ASN A 309 3.15 4.14 -10.99
C ASN A 309 2.21 3.70 -12.13
N GLU A 310 2.72 3.05 -13.18
CA GLU A 310 1.96 2.89 -14.43
C GLU A 310 1.24 1.53 -14.54
N ASP A 311 1.69 0.46 -13.85
CA ASP A 311 1.26 -0.90 -14.19
C ASP A 311 1.21 -1.92 -13.03
N GLN A 312 0.40 -2.97 -13.20
CA GLN A 312 0.31 -4.13 -12.27
C GLN A 312 1.63 -4.90 -12.13
N TRP A 313 2.50 -4.91 -13.16
CA TRP A 313 3.78 -5.63 -13.10
C TRP A 313 4.81 -4.97 -12.18
N ALA A 314 4.66 -3.68 -11.88
CA ALA A 314 5.53 -2.97 -10.96
C ALA A 314 5.45 -3.55 -9.53
N TRP A 315 4.26 -4.02 -9.13
CA TRP A 315 4.03 -4.69 -7.85
C TRP A 315 4.76 -6.03 -7.75
N ILE A 316 4.71 -6.84 -8.80
CA ILE A 316 5.45 -8.12 -8.87
C ILE A 316 6.95 -7.86 -8.76
N LEU A 317 7.44 -6.82 -9.45
CA LEU A 317 8.85 -6.45 -9.40
C LEU A 317 9.25 -5.93 -8.01
N GLN A 318 8.37 -5.17 -7.34
CA GLN A 318 8.55 -4.74 -5.96
C GLN A 318 8.68 -5.93 -5.01
N ASP A 319 7.81 -6.94 -5.14
CA ASP A 319 7.84 -8.14 -4.30
C ASP A 319 9.14 -8.91 -4.48
N ILE A 320 9.61 -9.10 -5.72
CA ILE A 320 10.89 -9.77 -6.00
C ILE A 320 12.06 -9.00 -5.37
N LEU A 321 12.11 -7.68 -5.56
CA LEU A 321 13.15 -6.81 -4.99
C LEU A 321 13.09 -6.80 -3.46
N GLY A 322 11.89 -6.76 -2.89
CA GLY A 322 11.63 -6.82 -1.46
C GLY A 322 12.08 -8.14 -0.84
N ILE A 323 11.74 -9.29 -1.46
CA ILE A 323 12.19 -10.61 -1.02
C ILE A 323 13.72 -10.69 -1.06
N ALA A 324 14.35 -10.24 -2.14
CA ALA A 324 15.81 -10.25 -2.27
C ALA A 324 16.49 -9.37 -1.21
N PHE A 325 15.93 -8.20 -0.91
CA PHE A 325 16.37 -7.34 0.18
C PHE A 325 16.21 -8.01 1.55
N CYS A 326 15.03 -8.59 1.84
CA CYS A 326 14.76 -9.30 3.09
C CYS A 326 15.72 -10.48 3.31
N LEU A 327 15.97 -11.30 2.28
CA LEU A 327 16.93 -12.39 2.34
C LEU A 327 18.36 -11.89 2.62
N TYR A 328 18.74 -10.77 2.04
CA TYR A 328 20.03 -10.14 2.30
C TYR A 328 20.15 -9.64 3.74
N MET A 329 19.12 -8.99 4.27
CA MET A 329 19.08 -8.53 5.66
C MET A 329 19.15 -9.71 6.65
N LEU A 330 18.37 -10.78 6.43
CA LEU A 330 18.43 -12.00 7.24
C LEU A 330 19.81 -12.67 7.20
N LYS A 331 20.53 -12.55 6.08
CA LYS A 331 21.90 -13.05 5.94
C LYS A 331 22.93 -12.16 6.66
N ALA A 332 22.70 -10.85 6.68
CA ALA A 332 23.63 -9.86 7.22
C ALA A 332 23.51 -9.74 8.75
N ILE A 333 22.29 -9.77 9.28
CA ILE A 333 22.03 -9.66 10.71
C ILE A 333 22.25 -11.02 11.37
N ARG A 334 23.25 -11.12 12.24
CA ARG A 334 23.35 -12.22 13.21
C ARG A 334 22.89 -11.73 14.57
N LEU A 335 21.97 -12.45 15.18
CA LEU A 335 21.58 -12.26 16.57
C LEU A 335 22.39 -13.26 17.41
N PRO A 336 23.49 -12.83 18.06
CA PRO A 336 24.42 -13.74 18.73
C PRO A 336 23.81 -14.41 19.98
N THR A 337 22.70 -13.88 20.53
CA THR A 337 22.09 -14.42 21.75
C THR A 337 20.56 -14.47 21.69
N PHE A 338 19.98 -15.51 22.28
CA PHE A 338 18.52 -15.65 22.45
C PHE A 338 17.93 -14.52 23.33
N LYS A 339 18.72 -13.99 24.28
CA LYS A 339 18.33 -12.85 25.13
C LYS A 339 18.15 -11.57 24.30
N SER A 340 19.04 -11.27 23.36
CA SER A 340 18.88 -10.11 22.47
C SER A 340 17.66 -10.26 21.55
N CYS A 341 17.38 -11.48 21.07
CA CYS A 341 16.22 -11.74 20.22
C CYS A 341 14.89 -11.53 20.99
N THR A 342 14.78 -12.10 22.19
CA THR A 342 13.59 -11.93 23.05
C THR A 342 13.38 -10.47 23.46
N LEU A 343 14.46 -9.75 23.79
CA LEU A 343 14.39 -8.31 24.08
C LEU A 343 13.92 -7.50 22.86
N LEU A 344 14.49 -7.76 21.68
CA LEU A 344 14.09 -7.10 20.42
C LEU A 344 12.60 -7.32 20.12
N LEU A 345 12.11 -8.56 20.23
CA LEU A 345 10.70 -8.89 20.00
C LEU A 345 9.77 -8.19 21.00
N LEU A 346 10.16 -8.13 22.28
CA LEU A 346 9.38 -7.42 23.31
C LEU A 346 9.26 -5.93 22.98
N VAL A 347 10.38 -5.28 22.60
CA VAL A 347 10.38 -3.85 22.30
C VAL A 347 9.59 -3.56 21.01
N LEU A 348 9.73 -4.39 19.97
CA LEU A 348 8.94 -4.28 18.73
C LEU A 348 7.44 -4.47 18.99
N PHE A 349 7.07 -5.35 19.92
CA PHE A 349 5.68 -5.53 20.33
C PHE A 349 5.09 -4.27 21.00
N VAL A 350 5.84 -3.67 21.94
CA VAL A 350 5.41 -2.41 22.58
C VAL A 350 5.31 -1.27 21.56
N TYR A 351 6.26 -1.22 20.62
CA TYR A 351 6.27 -0.26 19.51
C TYR A 351 5.00 -0.37 18.65
N ASP A 352 4.61 -1.58 18.25
CA ASP A 352 3.44 -1.82 17.41
C ASP A 352 2.16 -1.36 18.11
N VAL A 353 1.98 -1.74 19.38
CA VAL A 353 0.84 -1.30 20.20
C VAL A 353 0.78 0.23 20.33
N PHE A 354 1.92 0.89 20.53
CA PHE A 354 1.98 2.35 20.63
C PHE A 354 1.56 3.02 19.33
N PHE A 355 2.12 2.60 18.19
CA PHE A 355 1.82 3.23 16.90
C PHE A 355 0.38 2.96 16.43
N VAL A 356 -0.18 1.79 16.70
CA VAL A 356 -1.55 1.46 16.30
C VAL A 356 -2.59 2.11 17.21
N PHE A 357 -2.45 1.96 18.54
CA PHE A 357 -3.52 2.35 19.46
C PHE A 357 -3.32 3.70 20.14
N ILE A 358 -2.09 4.15 20.34
CA ILE A 358 -1.82 5.37 21.10
C ILE A 358 -1.71 6.58 20.18
N THR A 359 -1.12 6.45 18.98
CA THR A 359 -0.98 7.59 18.06
C THR A 359 -2.28 8.22 17.57
N PRO A 360 -3.41 7.51 17.39
CA PRO A 360 -4.71 8.13 17.09
C PRO A 360 -5.10 9.27 18.05
N PHE A 361 -4.72 9.18 19.32
CA PHE A 361 -5.02 10.22 20.32
C PHE A 361 -4.16 11.49 20.16
N PHE A 362 -3.03 11.38 19.46
CA PHE A 362 -2.12 12.50 19.20
C PHE A 362 -2.34 13.12 17.82
N THR A 363 -2.90 12.37 16.86
CA THR A 363 -3.16 12.86 15.50
C THR A 363 -4.48 13.65 15.44
N LYS A 364 -4.50 14.77 14.71
CA LYS A 364 -5.69 15.62 14.55
C LYS A 364 -6.83 14.94 13.78
N SER A 365 -6.51 13.94 12.96
CA SER A 365 -7.44 13.16 12.13
C SER A 365 -8.14 12.03 12.90
N GLY A 366 -7.65 11.67 14.09
CA GLY A 366 -8.10 10.47 14.81
C GLY A 366 -7.62 9.15 14.18
N GLU A 367 -6.83 9.21 13.10
CA GLU A 367 -6.21 8.06 12.47
C GLU A 367 -4.81 7.78 13.05
N SER A 368 -4.41 6.51 13.04
CA SER A 368 -3.06 6.14 13.48
C SER A 368 -2.02 6.61 12.47
N ILE A 369 -0.86 7.05 12.96
CA ILE A 369 0.27 7.49 12.10
C ILE A 369 0.68 6.35 11.15
N MET A 370 0.58 5.09 11.60
CA MET A 370 0.91 3.91 10.80
C MET A 370 0.01 3.78 9.57
N VAL A 371 -1.30 4.02 9.72
CA VAL A 371 -2.27 3.98 8.62
C VAL A 371 -2.05 5.15 7.67
N GLU A 372 -1.91 6.37 8.21
CA GLU A 372 -1.76 7.58 7.38
C GLU A 372 -0.46 7.58 6.56
N VAL A 373 0.64 7.07 7.13
CA VAL A 373 1.90 6.92 6.41
C VAL A 373 1.83 5.80 5.36
N ALA A 374 1.15 4.68 5.66
CA ALA A 374 0.98 3.60 4.69
C ALA A 374 0.10 4.00 3.50
N ALA A 375 -0.92 4.83 3.76
CA ALA A 375 -1.87 5.29 2.76
C ALA A 375 -1.45 6.59 2.05
N GLY A 376 -0.37 7.24 2.51
CA GLY A 376 0.04 8.58 2.09
C GLY A 376 -0.84 9.69 2.72
N PRO A 377 -0.25 10.80 3.24
CA PRO A 377 -1.01 11.92 3.78
C PRO A 377 -1.92 12.55 2.72
N SER A 378 -3.08 13.02 3.16
CA SER A 378 -4.16 13.58 2.34
C SER A 378 -3.72 14.70 1.40
N ASP A 379 -2.75 15.50 1.82
CA ASP A 379 -2.29 16.71 1.12
C ASP A 379 -1.06 16.47 0.21
N SER A 380 -0.57 15.24 0.11
CA SER A 380 0.65 14.91 -0.65
C SER A 380 0.39 14.78 -2.16
N SER A 381 1.34 15.26 -2.97
CA SER A 381 1.22 15.27 -4.44
C SER A 381 1.47 13.91 -5.11
N THR A 382 1.82 12.89 -4.32
CA THR A 382 2.20 11.55 -4.79
C THR A 382 1.07 10.58 -4.48
N GLN A 383 0.05 10.54 -5.35
CA GLN A 383 -1.14 9.71 -5.15
C GLN A 383 -1.07 8.42 -5.97
N GLU A 384 -1.20 7.27 -5.30
CA GLU A 384 -1.38 5.97 -5.94
C GLU A 384 -2.86 5.74 -6.30
N LYS A 385 -3.10 5.00 -7.39
CA LYS A 385 -4.45 4.63 -7.84
C LYS A 385 -5.09 3.67 -6.81
N VAL A 386 -6.26 4.02 -6.31
CA VAL A 386 -7.06 3.14 -5.45
C VAL A 386 -7.73 2.08 -6.32
N TYR A 387 -7.37 0.81 -6.14
CA TYR A 387 -8.01 -0.32 -6.78
C TYR A 387 -8.98 -0.98 -5.77
N CYS A 388 -10.29 -0.95 -6.03
CA CYS A 388 -11.20 -1.85 -5.32
C CYS A 388 -11.14 -3.20 -6.03
N ASN A 389 -10.27 -4.08 -5.54
CA ASN A 389 -10.38 -5.50 -5.85
C ASN A 389 -11.19 -6.12 -4.71
N PHE A 390 -12.43 -6.50 -5.00
CA PHE A 390 -13.25 -7.38 -4.16
C PHE A 390 -13.14 -8.82 -4.66
#